data_AF-A0A960SMX0-F1
#
_entry.id   AF-A0A960SMX0-F1
#
_cell.length_a   1.000
_cell.length_b   1.000
_cell.length_c   1.000
_cell.angle_alpha   90.00
_cell.angle_beta   90.00
_cell.angle_gamma   90.00
#
_symmetry.space_group_name_H-M   'P 1'
#
loop_
_entity.id
_entity.type
_entity.pdbx_description
1 polymer ?
#
loop_
_entity_poly.entity_id
_entity_poly.type
_entity_poly.pdbx_seq_one_letter_code
_entity_poly.pdbx_strand_id
1 'polypeptide(L)'
;MRIRLPALIALAGPLALTAVSSAPSVPFVLAVEDTGAHFPPPALPSLDRLPTIRPLPDPFAWSDGSGRSTDFSDWSRRRAEIKAGIEHYEIGHKPARPKHLSAAYADGTLTVTIIENGETLTLTSPVTLPEGDGPFPAVIGIGRGSGSLPPELFTSRKIALIAYNFGQVMSHTQKRGQEPINRLYPDQTEMGAYCAWSWGVSRLIDGLERVQAELPINRRHLAITGCSFAG
;
A
#
# COMPACT_ATOMS: atom_id res chain seq x y z
N MET A 1 22.13 -16.75 85.67
CA MET A 1 21.94 -15.49 84.90
C MET A 1 22.55 -15.65 83.52
N ARG A 2 21.87 -15.13 82.48
CA ARG A 2 22.11 -15.23 81.02
C ARG A 2 21.42 -16.40 80.30
N ILE A 3 20.17 -16.14 79.93
CA ILE A 3 19.40 -16.86 78.90
C ILE A 3 19.99 -16.47 77.53
N ARG A 4 20.30 -17.44 76.66
CA ARG A 4 20.66 -17.20 75.26
C ARG A 4 19.46 -17.52 74.37
N LEU A 5 18.88 -16.50 73.73
CA LEU A 5 17.91 -16.66 72.63
C LEU A 5 18.66 -17.06 71.34
N PRO A 6 18.13 -17.96 70.50
CA PRO A 6 18.67 -18.17 69.16
C PRO A 6 18.19 -17.07 68.21
N ALA A 7 19.12 -16.52 67.43
CA ALA A 7 18.84 -15.53 66.39
C ALA A 7 18.22 -16.22 65.16
N LEU A 8 17.03 -15.75 64.74
CA LEU A 8 16.46 -16.06 63.43
C LEU A 8 17.15 -15.19 62.37
N ILE A 9 17.86 -15.81 61.43
CA ILE A 9 18.37 -15.14 60.24
C ILE A 9 17.30 -15.28 59.15
N ALA A 10 16.64 -14.17 58.80
CA ALA A 10 15.74 -14.11 57.65
C ALA A 10 16.55 -13.86 56.38
N LEU A 11 16.61 -14.84 55.48
CA LEU A 11 17.17 -14.67 54.14
C LEU A 11 16.15 -13.94 53.26
N ALA A 12 16.39 -12.67 52.94
CA ALA A 12 15.66 -11.95 51.91
C ALA A 12 16.31 -12.23 50.54
N GLY A 13 15.69 -13.09 49.73
CA GLY A 13 16.11 -13.31 48.34
C GLY A 13 15.62 -12.18 47.43
N PRO A 14 16.38 -11.76 46.41
CA PRO A 14 15.97 -10.69 45.50
C PRO A 14 14.79 -11.16 44.64
N LEU A 15 13.69 -10.41 44.70
CA LEU A 15 12.54 -10.58 43.82
C LEU A 15 12.94 -10.05 42.43
N ALA A 16 13.33 -10.94 41.52
CA ALA A 16 13.52 -10.57 40.12
C ALA A 16 12.16 -10.31 39.48
N LEU A 17 11.77 -9.04 39.36
CA LEU A 17 10.65 -8.64 38.51
C LEU A 17 11.05 -8.90 37.05
N THR A 18 10.57 -10.01 36.50
CA THR A 18 10.58 -10.23 35.04
C THR A 18 9.58 -9.26 34.42
N ALA A 19 10.07 -8.16 33.85
CA ALA A 19 9.28 -7.31 32.99
C ALA A 19 8.90 -8.13 31.75
N VAL A 20 7.64 -8.55 31.68
CA VAL A 20 7.08 -9.16 30.47
C VAL A 20 6.95 -8.03 29.45
N SER A 21 7.90 -7.95 28.51
CA SER A 21 7.78 -7.05 27.37
C SER A 21 6.62 -7.53 26.49
N SER A 22 5.48 -6.84 26.55
CA SER A 22 4.39 -7.09 25.61
C SER A 22 4.83 -6.62 24.23
N ALA A 23 4.95 -7.53 23.27
CA ALA A 23 5.21 -7.15 21.89
C ALA A 23 4.13 -6.15 21.42
N PRO A 24 4.51 -5.06 20.74
CA PRO A 24 3.55 -4.08 20.24
C PRO A 24 2.57 -4.76 19.27
N SER A 25 1.27 -4.49 19.44
CA SER A 25 0.23 -5.03 18.57
C SER A 25 0.32 -4.43 17.17
N VAL A 26 0.49 -5.28 16.15
CA VAL A 26 0.52 -4.87 14.74
C VAL A 26 -0.90 -4.51 14.27
N PRO A 27 -1.14 -3.30 13.73
CA PRO A 27 -2.46 -2.90 13.24
C PRO A 27 -2.82 -3.65 11.95
N PHE A 28 -4.06 -4.14 11.86
CA PHE A 28 -4.60 -4.74 10.62
C PHE A 28 -4.99 -3.70 9.56
N VAL A 29 -5.21 -2.45 9.98
CA VAL A 29 -5.64 -1.35 9.10
C VAL A 29 -4.76 -0.13 9.37
N LEU A 30 -4.07 0.33 8.34
CA LEU A 30 -3.28 1.56 8.39
C LEU A 30 -4.16 2.78 8.06
N ALA A 31 -3.90 3.91 8.71
CA ALA A 31 -4.69 5.13 8.53
C ALA A 31 -4.31 5.91 7.24
N VAL A 32 -3.13 5.64 6.69
CA VAL A 32 -2.59 6.31 5.51
C VAL A 32 -1.98 5.27 4.57
N GLU A 33 -1.98 5.56 3.27
CA GLU A 33 -1.42 4.70 2.21
C GLU A 33 0.09 4.47 2.42
N ASP A 34 0.83 5.53 2.76
CA ASP A 34 2.27 5.47 2.97
C ASP A 34 2.70 6.00 4.33
N THR A 35 2.79 5.09 5.31
CA THR A 35 3.28 5.40 6.67
C THR A 35 4.75 5.81 6.72
N GLY A 36 5.50 5.54 5.65
CA GLY A 36 6.94 5.83 5.55
C GLY A 36 7.28 7.09 4.76
N ALA A 37 6.28 7.86 4.29
CA ALA A 37 6.49 8.99 3.37
C ALA A 37 7.38 10.12 3.94
N HIS A 38 7.57 10.17 5.26
CA HIS A 38 8.39 11.18 5.93
C HIS A 38 9.87 10.78 6.05
N PHE A 39 10.22 9.51 5.78
CA PHE A 39 11.61 9.09 5.80
C PHE A 39 12.32 9.53 4.51
N PRO A 40 13.56 10.03 4.60
CA PRO A 40 14.34 10.31 3.40
C PRO A 40 14.63 9.00 2.64
N PRO A 41 14.76 9.06 1.31
CA PRO A 41 15.21 7.90 0.55
C PRO A 41 16.63 7.48 1.01
N PRO A 42 16.94 6.17 0.98
CA PRO A 42 18.29 5.70 1.25
C PRO A 42 19.25 6.14 0.14
N ALA A 43 20.55 5.90 0.35
CA ALA A 43 21.50 5.97 -0.75
C ALA A 43 21.13 4.94 -1.84
N LEU A 44 20.99 5.40 -3.07
CA LEU A 44 20.69 4.58 -4.24
C LEU A 44 21.90 4.62 -5.18
N PRO A 45 22.93 3.77 -4.95
CA PRO A 45 24.11 3.72 -5.80
C PRO A 45 23.75 3.34 -7.25
N SER A 46 24.60 3.77 -8.18
CA SER A 46 24.56 3.34 -9.58
C SER A 46 24.76 1.83 -9.69
N LEU A 47 24.29 1.23 -10.78
CA LEU A 47 24.30 -0.23 -10.97
C LEU A 47 25.69 -0.87 -10.84
N ASP A 48 26.75 -0.17 -11.26
CA ASP A 48 28.15 -0.59 -11.18
C ASP A 48 28.71 -0.62 -9.74
N ARG A 49 28.02 0.04 -8.80
CA ARG A 49 28.38 0.09 -7.38
C ARG A 49 27.51 -0.83 -6.51
N LEU A 50 26.58 -1.58 -7.11
CA LEU A 50 25.75 -2.53 -6.38
C LEU A 50 26.53 -3.81 -6.04
N PRO A 51 26.38 -4.35 -4.83
CA PRO A 51 26.97 -5.64 -4.48
C PRO A 51 26.30 -6.76 -5.27
N THR A 52 27.08 -7.78 -5.62
CA THR A 52 26.49 -9.03 -6.12
C THR A 52 25.88 -9.81 -4.96
N ILE A 53 24.55 -9.94 -4.97
CA ILE A 53 23.81 -10.76 -4.01
C ILE A 53 23.26 -11.95 -4.79
N ARG A 54 23.81 -13.15 -4.50
CA ARG A 54 23.32 -14.41 -5.10
C ARG A 54 21.98 -14.89 -4.53
N PRO A 55 21.71 -14.83 -3.22
CA PRO A 55 20.38 -15.16 -2.68
C PRO A 55 19.40 -13.98 -2.86
N LEU A 56 18.19 -14.11 -2.33
CA LEU A 56 17.28 -12.98 -2.21
C LEU A 56 17.86 -11.93 -1.24
N PRO A 57 17.73 -10.62 -1.53
CA PRO A 57 18.09 -9.57 -0.58
C PRO A 57 17.37 -9.76 0.77
N ASP A 58 18.09 -9.53 1.86
CA ASP A 58 17.53 -9.63 3.19
C ASP A 58 16.50 -8.51 3.43
N PRO A 59 15.21 -8.83 3.64
CA PRO A 59 14.17 -7.81 3.79
C PRO A 59 14.37 -6.95 5.04
N PHE A 60 15.10 -7.46 6.05
CA PHE A 60 15.33 -6.75 7.30
C PHE A 60 16.64 -5.97 7.32
N ALA A 61 17.57 -6.17 6.37
CA ALA A 61 18.83 -5.43 6.35
C ALA A 61 18.61 -3.97 5.94
N TRP A 62 19.20 -3.02 6.67
CA TRP A 62 19.16 -1.60 6.31
C TRP A 62 19.93 -1.33 5.02
N SER A 63 19.42 -0.43 4.17
CA SER A 63 20.07 -0.11 2.89
C SER A 63 21.45 0.53 3.03
N ASP A 64 21.78 1.10 4.19
CA ASP A 64 23.09 1.68 4.51
C ASP A 64 24.10 0.68 5.08
N GLY A 65 23.70 -0.59 5.26
CA GLY A 65 24.55 -1.64 5.83
C GLY A 65 24.74 -1.56 7.35
N SER A 66 24.03 -0.67 8.05
CA SER A 66 24.16 -0.48 9.51
C SER A 66 23.66 -1.64 10.37
N GLY A 67 23.03 -2.66 9.75
CA GLY A 67 22.55 -3.85 10.44
C GLY A 67 21.16 -4.24 9.95
N ARG A 68 20.27 -4.59 10.89
CA ARG A 68 18.93 -5.11 10.61
C ARG A 68 17.86 -4.34 11.38
N SER A 69 16.68 -4.22 10.80
CA SER A 69 15.43 -3.89 11.49
C SER A 69 15.03 -5.08 12.37
N THR A 70 14.80 -4.82 13.66
CA THR A 70 14.40 -5.84 14.65
C THR A 70 13.05 -5.57 15.29
N ASP A 71 12.53 -4.35 15.17
CA ASP A 71 11.29 -3.94 15.80
C ASP A 71 10.19 -3.59 14.78
N PHE A 72 8.92 -3.75 15.17
CA PHE A 72 7.80 -3.41 14.29
C PHE A 72 7.78 -1.91 13.92
N SER A 73 8.17 -1.02 14.83
CA SER A 73 8.24 0.42 14.58
C SER A 73 9.17 0.79 13.42
N ASP A 74 10.26 0.03 13.28
CA ASP A 74 11.27 0.21 12.24
C ASP A 74 10.74 -0.15 10.85
N TRP A 75 9.72 -1.01 10.79
CA TRP A 75 9.21 -1.54 9.53
C TRP A 75 8.71 -0.45 8.58
N SER A 76 8.14 0.63 9.12
CA SER A 76 7.70 1.79 8.33
C SER A 76 8.85 2.42 7.54
N ARG A 77 10.01 2.60 8.18
CA ARG A 77 11.25 3.07 7.56
C ARG A 77 11.79 2.05 6.56
N ARG A 78 11.89 0.77 6.96
CA ARG A 78 12.44 -0.26 6.08
C ARG A 78 11.61 -0.44 4.81
N ARG A 79 10.28 -0.41 4.94
CA ARG A 79 9.34 -0.41 3.81
C ARG A 79 9.55 0.80 2.89
N ALA A 80 9.83 1.99 3.43
CA ALA A 80 10.13 3.17 2.62
C ALA A 80 11.45 3.01 1.84
N GLU A 81 12.48 2.43 2.46
CA GLU A 81 13.75 2.13 1.79
C GLU A 81 13.57 1.12 0.64
N ILE A 82 12.81 0.05 0.89
CA ILE A 82 12.50 -0.97 -0.14
C ILE A 82 11.69 -0.34 -1.29
N LYS A 83 10.67 0.46 -0.99
CA LYS A 83 9.87 1.18 -1.98
C LYS A 83 10.76 2.07 -2.86
N ALA A 84 11.65 2.85 -2.25
CA ALA A 84 12.58 3.71 -2.97
C ALA A 84 13.52 2.90 -3.89
N GLY A 85 14.01 1.75 -3.42
CA GLY A 85 14.80 0.83 -4.23
C GLY A 85 14.04 0.27 -5.43
N ILE A 86 12.82 -0.23 -5.22
CA ILE A 86 11.98 -0.79 -6.30
C ILE A 86 11.63 0.28 -7.34
N GLU A 87 11.25 1.49 -6.90
CA GLU A 87 10.97 2.60 -7.81
C GLU A 87 12.22 3.00 -8.63
N HIS A 88 13.39 3.06 -8.00
CA HIS A 88 14.61 3.51 -8.66
C HIS A 88 15.20 2.45 -9.61
N TYR A 89 15.24 1.19 -9.20
CA TYR A 89 15.95 0.13 -9.92
C TYR A 89 15.06 -0.67 -10.89
N GLU A 90 13.72 -0.57 -10.78
CA GLU A 90 12.83 -1.45 -11.55
C GLU A 90 11.65 -0.74 -12.21
N ILE A 91 10.76 -0.13 -11.43
CA ILE A 91 9.42 0.26 -11.94
C ILE A 91 9.28 1.74 -12.30
N GLY A 92 10.29 2.56 -12.01
CA GLY A 92 10.23 4.02 -12.14
C GLY A 92 9.52 4.70 -10.97
N HIS A 93 9.64 6.02 -10.89
CA HIS A 93 9.11 6.79 -9.76
C HIS A 93 7.57 6.84 -9.79
N LYS A 94 6.93 6.58 -8.65
CA LYS A 94 5.48 6.73 -8.50
C LYS A 94 5.15 8.18 -8.17
N PRO A 95 4.42 8.93 -9.01
CA PRO A 95 4.07 10.30 -8.70
C PRO A 95 3.28 10.42 -7.39
N ALA A 96 3.39 11.57 -6.74
CA ALA A 96 2.62 11.87 -5.54
C ALA A 96 1.10 11.97 -5.83
N ARG A 97 0.30 12.14 -4.76
CA ARG A 97 -1.12 12.46 -4.89
C ARG A 97 -1.28 13.82 -5.61
N PRO A 98 -2.04 13.89 -6.73
CA PRO A 98 -2.34 15.14 -7.41
C PRO A 98 -3.08 16.13 -6.51
N LYS A 99 -2.87 17.43 -6.72
CA LYS A 99 -3.57 18.48 -5.95
C LYS A 99 -5.02 18.65 -6.39
N HIS A 100 -5.30 18.45 -7.67
CA HIS A 100 -6.61 18.67 -8.26
C HIS A 100 -7.22 17.34 -8.71
N LEU A 101 -8.15 16.85 -7.89
CA LEU A 101 -8.89 15.62 -8.14
C LEU A 101 -10.35 15.82 -7.73
N SER A 102 -11.27 15.43 -8.62
CA SER A 102 -12.69 15.34 -8.33
C SER A 102 -13.20 13.94 -8.65
N ALA A 103 -14.32 13.55 -8.06
CA ALA A 103 -14.98 12.30 -8.38
C ALA A 103 -16.50 12.45 -8.30
N ALA A 104 -17.19 11.62 -9.07
CA ALA A 104 -18.63 11.49 -9.09
C ALA A 104 -19.01 10.02 -9.23
N TYR A 105 -20.12 9.63 -8.60
CA TYR A 105 -20.71 8.31 -8.76
C TYR A 105 -22.12 8.48 -9.32
N ALA A 106 -22.35 7.93 -10.51
CA ALA A 106 -23.64 7.97 -11.19
C ALA A 106 -23.80 6.70 -12.03
N ASP A 107 -25.03 6.20 -12.14
CA ASP A 107 -25.39 5.07 -13.01
C ASP A 107 -24.46 3.84 -12.84
N GLY A 108 -24.12 3.53 -11.59
CA GLY A 108 -23.26 2.38 -11.27
C GLY A 108 -21.77 2.58 -11.58
N THR A 109 -21.33 3.77 -11.98
CA THR A 109 -19.94 4.02 -12.39
C THR A 109 -19.31 5.13 -11.55
N LEU A 110 -18.17 4.82 -10.94
CA LEU A 110 -17.29 5.82 -10.33
C LEU A 110 -16.45 6.47 -11.43
N THR A 111 -16.51 7.79 -11.53
CA THR A 111 -15.66 8.60 -12.41
C THR A 111 -14.73 9.44 -11.57
N VAL A 112 -13.42 9.33 -11.79
CA VAL A 112 -12.39 10.14 -11.13
C VAL A 112 -11.68 10.99 -12.18
N THR A 113 -11.68 12.30 -12.01
CA THR A 113 -11.00 13.24 -12.89
C THR A 113 -9.79 13.83 -12.19
N ILE A 114 -8.61 13.64 -12.77
CA ILE A 114 -7.33 14.11 -12.27
C ILE A 114 -6.84 15.22 -13.19
N ILE A 115 -6.43 16.35 -12.60
CA ILE A 115 -5.82 17.47 -13.32
C ILE A 115 -4.42 17.69 -12.76
N GLU A 116 -3.42 17.64 -13.64
CA GLU A 116 -2.01 17.88 -13.32
C GLU A 116 -1.35 18.55 -14.53
N ASN A 117 -0.53 19.58 -14.32
CA ASN A 117 0.17 20.30 -15.39
C ASN A 117 -0.72 20.81 -16.53
N GLY A 118 -1.99 21.16 -16.23
CA GLY A 118 -2.97 21.61 -17.22
C GLY A 118 -3.58 20.49 -18.07
N GLU A 119 -3.13 19.25 -17.89
CA GLU A 119 -3.66 18.07 -18.55
C GLU A 119 -4.69 17.36 -17.67
N THR A 120 -5.59 16.62 -18.31
CA THR A 120 -6.67 15.89 -17.63
C THR A 120 -6.61 14.41 -17.96
N LEU A 121 -6.74 13.58 -16.92
CA LEU A 121 -6.93 12.14 -17.03
C LEU A 121 -8.21 11.74 -16.31
N THR A 122 -9.07 10.99 -16.98
CA THR A 122 -10.33 10.48 -16.41
C THR A 122 -10.26 8.96 -16.27
N LEU A 123 -10.50 8.47 -15.07
CA LEU A 123 -10.64 7.05 -14.76
C LEU A 123 -12.12 6.75 -14.55
N THR A 124 -12.62 5.68 -15.17
CA THR A 124 -13.98 5.19 -14.96
C THR A 124 -13.96 3.76 -14.46
N SER A 125 -14.78 3.48 -13.45
CA SER A 125 -14.81 2.19 -12.77
C SER A 125 -16.25 1.78 -12.51
N PRO A 126 -16.79 0.84 -13.29
CA PRO A 126 -18.05 0.18 -12.97
C PRO A 126 -17.97 -0.46 -11.59
N VAL A 127 -19.03 -0.26 -10.79
CA VAL A 127 -19.17 -0.79 -9.44
C VAL A 127 -20.42 -1.65 -9.35
N THR A 128 -20.26 -2.89 -8.87
CA THR A 128 -21.38 -3.76 -8.51
C THR A 128 -21.51 -3.78 -7.00
N LEU A 129 -22.61 -3.21 -6.49
CA LEU A 129 -22.94 -3.23 -5.08
C LEU A 129 -23.77 -4.49 -4.73
N PRO A 130 -23.53 -5.11 -3.57
CA PRO A 130 -24.45 -6.08 -2.99
C PRO A 130 -25.77 -5.41 -2.57
N GLU A 131 -26.80 -6.20 -2.31
CA GLU A 131 -28.03 -5.71 -1.68
C GLU A 131 -27.77 -5.26 -0.22
N GLY A 132 -28.43 -4.17 0.18
CA GLY A 132 -28.40 -3.59 1.53
C GLY A 132 -27.87 -2.15 1.54
N ASP A 133 -27.73 -1.59 2.74
CA ASP A 133 -27.37 -0.16 2.93
C ASP A 133 -25.85 0.09 3.03
N GLY A 134 -25.04 -0.96 3.17
CA GLY A 134 -23.60 -0.86 3.38
C GLY A 134 -23.19 -0.39 4.79
N PRO A 135 -21.94 0.07 4.99
CA PRO A 135 -20.89 0.15 3.98
C PRO A 135 -20.33 -1.23 3.62
N PHE A 136 -19.99 -1.43 2.36
CA PHE A 136 -19.54 -2.72 1.85
C PHE A 136 -18.01 -2.82 1.81
N PRO A 137 -17.38 -3.93 2.25
CA PRO A 137 -16.03 -4.24 1.78
C PRO A 137 -16.02 -4.35 0.26
N ALA A 138 -14.88 -4.12 -0.38
CA ALA A 138 -14.78 -4.20 -1.83
C ALA A 138 -13.51 -4.90 -2.30
N VAL A 139 -13.61 -5.53 -3.48
CA VAL A 139 -12.47 -5.96 -4.26
C VAL A 139 -12.35 -5.06 -5.50
N ILE A 140 -11.14 -4.55 -5.73
CA ILE A 140 -10.78 -3.85 -6.96
C ILE A 140 -10.14 -4.89 -7.88
N GLY A 141 -10.79 -5.18 -9.00
CA GLY A 141 -10.25 -6.08 -9.99
C GLY A 141 -9.56 -5.32 -11.12
N ILE A 142 -8.33 -5.72 -11.45
CA ILE A 142 -7.60 -5.17 -12.60
C ILE A 142 -8.28 -5.65 -13.89
N GLY A 143 -8.82 -4.70 -14.66
CA GLY A 143 -9.55 -4.88 -15.92
C GLY A 143 -11.05 -5.19 -15.78
N ARG A 144 -11.47 -5.97 -14.79
CA ARG A 144 -12.88 -6.41 -14.56
C ARG A 144 -13.20 -6.37 -13.06
N GLY A 145 -14.48 -6.41 -12.68
CA GLY A 145 -14.92 -6.20 -11.28
C GLY A 145 -14.22 -7.04 -10.21
N SER A 146 -13.95 -8.33 -10.48
CA SER A 146 -13.22 -9.26 -9.61
C SER A 146 -11.90 -9.74 -10.23
N GLY A 147 -11.37 -8.98 -11.21
CA GLY A 147 -10.20 -9.39 -12.01
C GLY A 147 -10.51 -10.66 -12.80
N SER A 148 -9.84 -11.76 -12.47
CA SER A 148 -10.12 -13.08 -13.05
C SER A 148 -10.62 -14.11 -12.02
N LEU A 149 -10.83 -13.70 -10.77
CA LEU A 149 -11.43 -14.58 -9.76
C LEU A 149 -12.95 -14.64 -9.96
N PRO A 150 -13.60 -15.79 -9.70
CA PRO A 150 -15.05 -15.93 -9.81
C PRO A 150 -15.78 -14.86 -8.96
N PRO A 151 -16.66 -14.03 -9.56
CA PRO A 151 -17.38 -12.97 -8.84
C PRO A 151 -18.18 -13.48 -7.64
N GLU A 152 -18.68 -14.71 -7.71
CA GLU A 152 -19.52 -15.34 -6.68
C GLU A 152 -18.77 -15.54 -5.36
N LEU A 153 -17.43 -15.62 -5.39
CA LEU A 153 -16.62 -15.64 -4.16
C LEU A 153 -16.77 -14.33 -3.37
N PHE A 154 -17.07 -13.23 -4.03
CA PHE A 154 -17.19 -11.92 -3.40
C PHE A 154 -18.66 -11.59 -3.15
N THR A 155 -19.53 -11.76 -4.15
CA THR A 155 -20.94 -11.36 -4.04
C THR A 155 -21.69 -12.18 -2.99
N SER A 156 -21.41 -13.49 -2.85
CA SER A 156 -21.99 -14.34 -1.79
C SER A 156 -21.63 -13.90 -0.36
N ARG A 157 -20.58 -13.08 -0.22
CA ARG A 157 -20.09 -12.54 1.05
C ARG A 157 -20.39 -11.05 1.23
N LYS A 158 -21.25 -10.48 0.36
CA LYS A 158 -21.57 -9.05 0.32
C LYS A 158 -20.34 -8.15 0.17
N ILE A 159 -19.40 -8.57 -0.69
CA ILE A 159 -18.25 -7.77 -1.09
C ILE A 159 -18.56 -7.13 -2.45
N ALA A 160 -18.45 -5.81 -2.53
CA ALA A 160 -18.63 -5.05 -3.76
C ALA A 160 -17.50 -5.32 -4.76
N LEU A 161 -17.81 -5.24 -6.05
CA LEU A 161 -16.85 -5.41 -7.13
C LEU A 161 -16.57 -4.06 -7.78
N ILE A 162 -15.30 -3.70 -7.97
CA ILE A 162 -14.91 -2.44 -8.61
C ILE A 162 -13.95 -2.77 -9.74
N ALA A 163 -14.35 -2.49 -10.99
CA ALA A 163 -13.50 -2.74 -12.15
C ALA A 163 -12.53 -1.57 -12.37
N TYR A 164 -11.22 -1.83 -12.26
CA TYR A 164 -10.18 -0.85 -12.55
C TYR A 164 -9.65 -1.02 -13.98
N ASN A 165 -9.99 -0.10 -14.88
CA ASN A 165 -9.48 -0.13 -16.26
C ASN A 165 -8.06 0.42 -16.33
N PHE A 166 -7.07 -0.47 -16.15
CA PHE A 166 -5.65 -0.13 -16.18
C PHE A 166 -5.22 0.56 -17.49
N GLY A 167 -5.88 0.26 -18.62
CA GLY A 167 -5.59 0.86 -19.93
C GLY A 167 -5.92 2.35 -20.03
N GLN A 168 -6.73 2.89 -19.10
CA GLN A 168 -6.93 4.33 -18.97
C GLN A 168 -5.72 5.05 -18.37
N VAL A 169 -4.76 4.30 -17.81
CA VAL A 169 -3.53 4.85 -17.23
C VAL A 169 -2.32 4.43 -18.06
N MET A 170 -2.17 3.13 -18.29
CA MET A 170 -1.08 2.55 -19.07
C MET A 170 -1.47 1.17 -19.62
N SER A 171 -1.23 0.94 -20.91
CA SER A 171 -1.39 -0.40 -21.52
C SER A 171 -0.40 -1.41 -20.94
N HIS A 172 -0.83 -2.67 -20.78
CA HIS A 172 0.06 -3.78 -20.40
C HIS A 172 1.12 -4.10 -21.46
N THR A 173 0.86 -3.75 -22.72
CA THR A 173 1.84 -3.88 -23.82
C THR A 173 2.83 -2.72 -23.87
N GLN A 174 2.53 -1.62 -23.17
CA GLN A 174 3.33 -0.41 -23.03
C GLN A 174 3.82 0.23 -24.35
N LYS A 175 3.43 1.49 -24.57
CA LYS A 175 4.05 2.41 -25.53
C LYS A 175 4.79 3.47 -24.73
N ARG A 176 6.01 3.12 -24.33
CA ARG A 176 6.82 3.93 -23.40
C ARG A 176 6.85 5.41 -23.81
N GLY A 177 6.48 6.28 -22.87
CA GLY A 177 6.40 7.74 -23.07
C GLY A 177 5.15 8.25 -23.81
N GLN A 178 4.24 7.37 -24.24
CA GLN A 178 3.04 7.71 -25.00
C GLN A 178 1.76 7.12 -24.37
N GLU A 179 1.82 6.77 -23.10
CA GLU A 179 0.66 6.27 -22.36
C GLU A 179 -0.19 7.43 -21.83
N PRO A 180 -1.49 7.22 -21.52
CA PRO A 180 -2.35 8.28 -21.02
C PRO A 180 -1.78 9.07 -19.83
N ILE A 181 -1.10 8.38 -18.90
CA ILE A 181 -0.44 9.00 -17.74
C ILE A 181 0.72 9.94 -18.12
N ASN A 182 1.37 9.73 -19.27
CA ASN A 182 2.46 10.60 -19.72
C ASN A 182 1.99 12.00 -20.11
N ARG A 183 0.69 12.21 -20.34
CA ARG A 183 0.13 13.56 -20.49
C ARG A 183 0.26 14.35 -19.18
N LEU A 184 0.01 13.71 -18.04
CA LEU A 184 0.15 14.34 -16.73
C LEU A 184 1.64 14.53 -16.35
N TYR A 185 2.47 13.55 -16.71
CA TYR A 185 3.90 13.49 -16.34
C TYR A 185 4.78 13.17 -17.57
N PRO A 186 5.01 14.14 -18.48
CA PRO A 186 5.70 13.89 -19.75
C PRO A 186 7.19 13.53 -19.57
N ASP A 187 7.81 14.01 -18.49
CA ASP A 187 9.24 13.77 -18.22
C ASP A 187 9.52 12.39 -17.62
N GLN A 188 8.49 11.65 -17.14
CA GLN A 188 8.64 10.33 -16.51
C GLN A 188 8.42 9.19 -17.52
N THR A 189 9.30 9.09 -18.50
CA THR A 189 9.22 8.07 -19.57
C THR A 189 9.68 6.68 -19.12
N GLU A 190 10.41 6.59 -18.02
CA GLU A 190 10.91 5.38 -17.39
C GLU A 190 9.82 4.62 -16.61
N MET A 191 8.75 5.31 -16.20
CA MET A 191 7.65 4.73 -15.43
C MET A 191 7.04 3.50 -16.13
N GLY A 192 7.04 2.38 -15.42
CA GLY A 192 6.47 1.11 -15.86
C GLY A 192 4.99 0.95 -15.49
N ALA A 193 4.36 -0.08 -16.06
CA ALA A 193 2.96 -0.40 -15.85
C ALA A 193 2.60 -0.63 -14.37
N TYR A 194 3.41 -1.40 -13.64
CA TYR A 194 3.14 -1.68 -12.23
C TYR A 194 3.25 -0.45 -11.31
N CYS A 195 4.07 0.54 -11.69
CA CYS A 195 4.10 1.84 -11.01
C CYS A 195 2.85 2.66 -11.34
N ALA A 196 2.55 2.80 -12.64
CA ALA A 196 1.43 3.59 -13.14
C ALA A 196 0.07 3.05 -12.66
N TRP A 197 -0.15 1.74 -12.70
CA TRP A 197 -1.40 1.12 -12.23
C TRP A 197 -1.58 1.29 -10.73
N SER A 198 -0.52 1.11 -9.93
CA SER A 198 -0.57 1.37 -8.49
C SER A 198 -0.91 2.83 -8.20
N TRP A 199 -0.37 3.77 -8.97
CA TRP A 199 -0.75 5.18 -8.90
C TRP A 199 -2.23 5.37 -9.23
N GLY A 200 -2.72 4.80 -10.33
CA GLY A 200 -4.12 4.95 -10.74
C GLY A 200 -5.12 4.30 -9.77
N VAL A 201 -4.78 3.17 -9.16
CA VAL A 201 -5.57 2.57 -8.06
C VAL A 201 -5.62 3.51 -6.86
N SER A 202 -4.50 4.17 -6.53
CA SER A 202 -4.49 5.18 -5.45
C SER A 202 -5.46 6.33 -5.77
N ARG A 203 -5.53 6.78 -7.04
CA ARG A 203 -6.50 7.80 -7.49
C ARG A 203 -7.94 7.31 -7.48
N LEU A 204 -8.17 6.04 -7.79
CA LEU A 204 -9.50 5.43 -7.63
C LEU A 204 -9.94 5.46 -6.16
N ILE A 205 -9.05 5.12 -5.23
CA ILE A 205 -9.34 5.15 -3.78
C ILE A 205 -9.55 6.60 -3.29
N ASP A 206 -8.80 7.57 -3.81
CA ASP A 206 -9.08 8.99 -3.62
C ASP A 206 -10.52 9.34 -4.08
N GLY A 207 -10.95 8.78 -5.22
CA GLY A 207 -12.33 8.94 -5.70
C GLY A 207 -13.37 8.36 -4.75
N LEU A 208 -13.17 7.13 -4.27
CA LEU A 208 -14.04 6.49 -3.27
C LEU A 208 -14.18 7.33 -1.99
N GLU A 209 -13.11 8.01 -1.57
CA GLU A 209 -13.17 8.94 -0.44
C GLU A 209 -14.12 10.11 -0.69
N ARG A 210 -14.10 10.67 -1.89
CA ARG A 210 -14.87 11.87 -2.25
C ARG A 210 -16.36 11.60 -2.39
N VAL A 211 -16.73 10.41 -2.85
CA VAL A 211 -18.13 10.02 -3.10
C VAL A 211 -18.70 9.11 -2.00
N GLN A 212 -18.11 9.15 -0.80
CA GLN A 212 -18.47 8.23 0.29
C GLN A 212 -19.96 8.31 0.70
N ALA A 213 -20.61 9.45 0.47
CA ALA A 213 -22.02 9.66 0.77
C ALA A 213 -22.94 8.96 -0.25
N GLU A 214 -22.54 8.89 -1.51
CA GLU A 214 -23.29 8.29 -2.61
C GLU A 214 -22.93 6.82 -2.84
N LEU A 215 -21.67 6.45 -2.55
CA LEU A 215 -21.10 5.13 -2.77
C LEU A 215 -20.51 4.59 -1.46
N PRO A 216 -21.28 3.81 -0.68
CA PRO A 216 -20.91 3.41 0.68
C PRO A 216 -19.91 2.24 0.68
N ILE A 217 -18.70 2.44 0.15
CA ILE A 217 -17.61 1.46 0.23
C ILE A 217 -16.81 1.66 1.52
N ASN A 218 -16.58 0.59 2.25
CA ASN A 218 -15.73 0.58 3.43
C ASN A 218 -14.26 0.51 3.03
N ARG A 219 -13.61 1.67 2.97
CA ARG A 219 -12.21 1.83 2.54
C ARG A 219 -11.19 1.17 3.48
N ARG A 220 -11.60 0.72 4.68
CA ARG A 220 -10.77 -0.07 5.59
C ARG A 220 -10.72 -1.57 5.22
N HIS A 221 -11.54 -2.00 4.27
CA HIS A 221 -11.66 -3.37 3.80
C HIS A 221 -11.67 -3.42 2.26
N LEU A 222 -10.55 -2.99 1.67
CA LEU A 222 -10.31 -3.07 0.25
C LEU A 222 -9.33 -4.21 -0.04
N ALA A 223 -9.65 -5.02 -1.04
CA ALA A 223 -8.75 -5.98 -1.66
C ALA A 223 -8.46 -5.56 -3.10
N ILE A 224 -7.37 -6.06 -3.67
CA ILE A 224 -7.07 -5.93 -5.09
C ILE A 224 -6.76 -7.31 -5.67
N THR A 225 -7.17 -7.55 -6.92
CA THR A 225 -6.93 -8.84 -7.58
C THR A 225 -6.72 -8.67 -9.08
N GLY A 226 -5.93 -9.57 -9.65
CA GLY A 226 -5.79 -9.77 -11.08
C GLY A 226 -5.18 -11.14 -11.39
N CYS A 227 -4.85 -11.40 -12.64
CA CYS A 227 -4.28 -12.67 -13.08
C CYS A 227 -3.31 -12.44 -14.24
N SER A 228 -2.27 -13.27 -14.32
CA SER A 228 -1.20 -13.12 -15.31
C SER A 228 -0.52 -11.74 -15.17
N PHE A 229 -0.37 -10.97 -16.26
CA PHE A 229 0.21 -9.63 -16.21
C PHE A 229 -0.50 -8.66 -15.25
N ALA A 230 -1.77 -8.94 -14.91
CA ALA A 230 -2.58 -8.10 -14.04
C ALA A 230 -2.48 -8.49 -12.55
N GLY A 231 -1.77 -9.58 -12.24
CA GLY A 231 -1.58 -10.10 -10.88
C GLY A 231 -0.60 -9.32 -10.03
#